data_AF-A0A5N6TZI7-F1
#
_entry.id   AF-A0A5N6TZI7-F1
#
_cell.length_a   1.000
_cell.length_b   1.000
_cell.length_c   1.000
_cell.angle_alpha   90.00
_cell.angle_beta   90.00
_cell.angle_gamma   90.00
#
_symmetry.space_group_name_H-M   'P 1'
#
loop_
_entity.id
_entity.type
_entity.pdbx_description
1 polymer ?
#
loop_
_entity_poly.entity_id
_entity_poly.type
_entity_poly.pdbx_seq_one_letter_code
_entity_poly.pdbx_strand_id
1 'polypeptide(L)'
;MPNRPDKRDYITLASSLLNFRPEPIIGVSADQIDQKAYPASWGTGYLPGEFGAWRAHMNVMQRIVQDRISTAFVMEDDADWDVNLKEQLRGFATASQAIQGVSGASHSPYGNDWDLLWIGHCGIQFKAGPVHVTTDDISVVPVSHLPVYWRAYPAGAENTTRLVARAEEGVCSLGYAVTYRGAQKLLSALSLTPEESAQFDESLNRLCRKGWLSCIAPFPSLIGLWKPAGPKSRESDIHSEDGYTERETPIGTVYSTMYNARQLLAGESMVHASLDDAVVRELDPSEFRVPDGMVKILDDAGLHEIAV
;
A
#
# COMPACT_ATOMS: atom_id res chain seq x y z
N MET A 1 17.59 -1.00 -1.53
CA MET A 1 18.78 -1.92 -1.57
C MET A 1 20.04 -1.32 -0.90
N PRO A 2 21.09 -2.09 -0.52
CA PRO A 2 22.32 -1.53 0.09
C PRO A 2 23.05 -0.47 -0.75
N ASN A 3 22.97 -0.58 -2.08
CA ASN A 3 23.55 0.35 -3.05
C ASN A 3 22.63 1.56 -3.34
N ARG A 4 21.50 1.70 -2.66
CA ARG A 4 20.53 2.79 -2.80
C ARG A 4 20.39 3.60 -1.50
N PRO A 5 21.48 4.25 -1.02
CA PRO A 5 21.41 5.07 0.19
C PRO A 5 20.45 6.26 0.01
N ASP A 6 20.27 6.74 -1.23
CA ASP A 6 19.33 7.80 -1.58
C ASP A 6 17.89 7.49 -1.13
N LYS A 7 17.39 6.29 -1.43
CA LYS A 7 16.06 5.83 -1.01
C LYS A 7 15.93 5.75 0.51
N ARG A 8 17.00 5.29 1.18
CA ARG A 8 17.06 5.20 2.63
C ARG A 8 17.03 6.58 3.29
N ASP A 9 17.70 7.57 2.71
CA ASP A 9 17.69 8.95 3.19
C ASP A 9 16.27 9.52 3.13
N TYR A 10 15.55 9.29 2.03
CA TYR A 10 14.18 9.77 1.85
C TYR A 10 13.23 9.19 2.91
N ILE A 11 13.20 7.86 3.06
CA ILE A 11 12.34 7.19 4.03
C ILE A 11 12.70 7.59 5.47
N THR A 12 13.99 7.72 5.79
CA THR A 12 14.45 8.13 7.12
C THR A 12 13.99 9.54 7.46
N LEU A 13 14.16 10.48 6.53
CA LEU A 13 13.72 11.87 6.72
C LEU A 13 12.18 11.94 6.83
N ALA A 14 11.47 11.43 5.83
CA ALA A 14 10.00 11.52 5.76
C ALA A 14 9.33 10.90 6.99
N SER A 15 9.83 9.76 7.47
CA SER A 15 9.22 9.06 8.61
C SER A 15 9.47 9.80 9.93
N SER A 16 10.62 10.45 10.05
CA SER A 16 10.93 11.29 11.21
C SER A 16 9.97 12.48 11.35
N LEU A 17 9.53 13.07 10.23
CA LEU A 17 8.59 14.19 10.21
C LEU A 17 7.21 13.80 10.77
N LEU A 18 6.79 12.55 10.57
CA LEU A 18 5.53 12.04 11.12
C LEU A 18 5.72 11.23 12.39
N ASN A 19 6.89 11.24 13.03
CA ASN A 19 7.17 10.51 14.26
C ASN A 19 6.87 9.01 14.18
N PHE A 20 7.42 8.33 13.16
CA PHE A 20 7.53 6.88 13.14
C PHE A 20 8.89 6.47 12.59
N ARG A 21 9.30 5.22 12.85
CA ARG A 21 10.64 4.73 12.51
C ARG A 21 10.56 3.35 11.87
N PRO A 22 10.53 3.26 10.54
CA PRO A 22 10.64 2.01 9.83
C PRO A 22 11.97 1.33 10.15
N GLU A 23 11.94 0.01 10.30
CA GLU A 23 13.16 -0.77 10.35
C GLU A 23 13.60 -1.10 8.91
N PRO A 24 14.84 -0.76 8.51
CA PRO A 24 15.31 -1.07 7.18
C PRO A 24 15.57 -2.57 7.04
N ILE A 25 14.94 -3.19 6.04
CA ILE A 25 15.23 -4.57 5.60
C ILE A 25 16.07 -4.51 4.33
N ILE A 26 17.10 -5.35 4.26
CA ILE A 26 18.03 -5.37 3.13
C ILE A 26 17.33 -5.97 1.90
N GLY A 27 17.17 -5.15 0.86
CA GLY A 27 16.77 -5.61 -0.47
C GLY A 27 17.79 -6.57 -1.07
N VAL A 28 17.34 -7.43 -1.97
CA VAL A 28 18.12 -8.56 -2.50
C VAL A 28 18.35 -8.35 -3.99
N SER A 29 19.59 -8.51 -4.44
CA SER A 29 19.92 -8.57 -5.86
C SER A 29 19.90 -10.05 -6.31
N ALA A 30 19.34 -10.34 -7.48
CA ALA A 30 19.15 -11.72 -7.93
C ALA A 30 20.48 -12.51 -8.11
N ASP A 31 21.57 -11.81 -8.41
CA ASP A 31 22.92 -12.38 -8.50
C ASP A 31 23.48 -12.87 -7.15
N GLN A 32 22.85 -12.49 -6.03
CA GLN A 32 23.19 -12.96 -4.68
C GLN A 32 22.55 -14.32 -4.34
N ILE A 33 21.66 -14.84 -5.20
CA ILE A 33 20.87 -16.03 -4.93
C ILE A 33 21.28 -17.16 -5.87
N ASP A 34 21.61 -18.33 -5.30
CA ASP A 34 21.86 -19.55 -6.08
C ASP A 34 20.59 -19.91 -6.88
N GLN A 35 20.73 -20.21 -8.17
CA GLN A 35 19.61 -20.58 -9.05
C GLN A 35 18.80 -21.77 -8.52
N LYS A 36 19.39 -22.66 -7.70
CA LYS A 36 18.69 -23.77 -7.05
C LYS A 36 17.64 -23.33 -6.03
N ALA A 37 17.72 -22.09 -5.54
CA ALA A 37 16.76 -21.52 -4.60
C ALA A 37 15.55 -20.86 -5.28
N TYR A 38 15.53 -20.83 -6.61
CA TYR A 38 14.40 -20.29 -7.36
C TYR A 38 13.22 -21.27 -7.26
N PRO A 39 11.98 -20.78 -7.09
CA PRO A 39 10.80 -21.61 -7.25
C PRO A 39 10.84 -22.37 -8.58
N ALA A 40 10.39 -23.63 -8.60
CA ALA A 40 10.52 -24.49 -9.78
C ALA A 40 9.83 -23.94 -11.04
N SER A 41 8.76 -23.15 -10.86
CA SER A 41 8.02 -22.50 -11.93
C SER A 41 8.51 -21.07 -12.24
N TRP A 42 9.61 -20.61 -11.64
CA TRP A 42 10.20 -19.30 -11.92
C TRP A 42 10.85 -19.32 -13.31
N GLY A 43 10.07 -18.90 -14.30
CA GLY A 43 10.47 -18.96 -15.71
C GLY A 43 11.49 -17.90 -16.12
N THR A 44 12.02 -18.04 -17.34
CA THR A 44 12.96 -17.09 -17.97
C THR A 44 12.31 -15.77 -18.39
N GLY A 45 10.99 -15.63 -18.25
CA GLY A 45 10.25 -14.42 -18.60
C GLY A 45 10.32 -13.32 -17.54
N TYR A 46 10.79 -13.63 -16.32
CA TYR A 46 10.92 -12.66 -15.24
C TYR A 46 12.28 -11.95 -15.28
N LEU A 47 12.27 -10.66 -14.98
CA LEU A 47 13.47 -9.87 -14.84
C LEU A 47 14.21 -10.24 -13.53
N PRO A 48 15.55 -10.13 -13.50
CA PRO A 48 16.31 -10.33 -12.26
C PRO A 48 15.83 -9.45 -11.10
N GLY A 49 15.47 -8.19 -11.38
CA GLY A 49 14.95 -7.26 -10.37
C GLY A 49 13.63 -7.72 -9.74
N GLU A 50 12.76 -8.37 -10.52
CA GLU A 50 11.48 -8.92 -10.04
C GLU A 50 11.70 -10.05 -9.03
N PHE A 51 12.67 -10.93 -9.31
CA PHE A 51 13.04 -12.00 -8.37
C PHE A 51 13.70 -11.43 -7.11
N GLY A 52 14.55 -10.41 -7.25
CA GLY A 52 15.17 -9.71 -6.13
C GLY A 52 14.13 -9.10 -5.19
N ALA A 53 13.14 -8.40 -5.74
CA ALA A 53 12.01 -7.84 -5.01
C ALA A 53 11.19 -8.95 -4.31
N TRP A 54 10.83 -10.01 -5.04
CA TRP A 54 10.13 -11.17 -4.47
C TRP A 54 10.90 -11.76 -3.29
N ARG A 55 12.21 -11.96 -3.45
CA ARG A 55 13.07 -12.55 -2.41
C ARG A 55 13.17 -11.65 -1.19
N ALA A 56 13.24 -10.34 -1.37
CA ALA A 56 13.25 -9.37 -0.27
C ALA A 56 11.98 -9.47 0.58
N HIS A 57 10.78 -9.50 -0.03
CA HIS A 57 9.54 -9.69 0.71
C HIS A 57 9.45 -11.05 1.42
N MET A 58 9.94 -12.11 0.78
CA MET A 58 9.99 -13.43 1.40
C MET A 58 10.93 -13.47 2.62
N ASN A 59 12.01 -12.67 2.64
CA ASN A 59 12.86 -12.51 3.82
C ASN A 59 12.13 -11.78 4.96
N VAL A 60 11.29 -10.79 4.64
CA VAL A 60 10.41 -10.16 5.63
C VAL A 60 9.46 -11.19 6.23
N MET A 61 8.82 -12.03 5.41
CA MET A 61 7.93 -13.09 5.91
C MET A 61 8.67 -14.09 6.81
N GLN A 62 9.88 -14.50 6.43
CA GLN A 62 10.72 -15.37 7.26
C GLN A 62 10.98 -14.75 8.63
N ARG A 63 11.35 -13.48 8.68
CA ARG A 63 11.61 -12.78 9.94
C ARG A 63 10.37 -12.69 10.83
N ILE A 64 9.21 -12.33 10.26
CA ILE A 64 7.95 -12.28 11.02
C ILE A 64 7.67 -13.63 11.70
N VAL A 65 7.87 -14.72 10.98
CA VAL A 65 7.64 -16.08 11.51
C VAL A 65 8.71 -16.49 12.52
N GLN A 66 9.98 -16.22 12.22
CA GLN A 66 11.11 -16.57 13.08
C GLN A 66 11.04 -15.84 14.44
N ASP A 67 10.77 -14.54 14.41
CA ASP A 67 10.76 -13.67 15.59
C ASP A 67 9.40 -13.65 16.30
N ARG A 68 8.39 -14.36 15.75
CA ARG A 68 6.99 -14.38 16.24
C ARG A 68 6.37 -12.98 16.36
N ILE A 69 6.62 -12.13 15.36
CA ILE A 69 6.02 -10.80 15.27
C ILE A 69 4.53 -10.97 14.97
N SER A 70 3.66 -10.43 15.82
CA SER A 70 2.20 -10.59 15.70
C SER A 70 1.65 -10.02 14.40
N THR A 71 2.12 -8.83 14.04
CA THR A 71 1.75 -8.06 12.85
C THR A 71 2.91 -7.16 12.45
N ALA A 72 3.17 -7.01 11.15
CA ALA A 72 4.14 -6.06 10.64
C ALA A 72 3.51 -5.22 9.52
N PHE A 73 3.87 -3.94 9.45
CA PHE A 73 3.60 -3.07 8.31
C PHE A 73 4.87 -2.94 7.49
N VAL A 74 4.80 -3.34 6.22
CA VAL A 74 5.90 -3.42 5.27
C VAL A 74 5.67 -2.36 4.20
N MET A 75 6.71 -1.60 3.84
CA MET A 75 6.66 -0.61 2.78
C MET A 75 7.86 -0.78 1.85
N GLU A 76 7.66 -0.48 0.57
CA GLU A 76 8.72 -0.44 -0.44
C GLU A 76 9.59 0.83 -0.24
N ASP A 77 10.83 0.83 -0.76
CA ASP A 77 11.80 1.90 -0.51
C ASP A 77 11.59 3.16 -1.38
N ASP A 78 10.62 3.10 -2.30
CA ASP A 78 10.11 4.21 -3.10
C ASP A 78 8.68 4.65 -2.69
N ALA A 79 8.18 4.15 -1.56
CA ALA A 79 6.90 4.56 -0.99
C ALA A 79 6.91 6.02 -0.49
N ASP A 80 5.77 6.68 -0.65
CA ASP A 80 5.46 7.99 -0.05
C ASP A 80 4.09 7.94 0.62
N TRP A 81 3.82 8.89 1.51
CA TRP A 81 2.58 8.96 2.24
C TRP A 81 2.15 10.39 2.51
N ASP A 82 0.85 10.55 2.72
CA ASP A 82 0.28 11.83 3.10
C ASP A 82 0.78 12.26 4.49
N VAL A 83 0.98 13.55 4.72
CA VAL A 83 1.34 14.07 6.06
C VAL A 83 0.28 13.69 7.12
N ASN A 84 -0.94 13.41 6.68
CA ASN A 84 -2.06 12.96 7.50
C ASN A 84 -2.15 11.43 7.65
N LEU A 85 -1.11 10.67 7.28
CA LEU A 85 -1.12 9.19 7.26
C LEU A 85 -1.67 8.58 8.56
N LYS A 86 -1.30 9.11 9.73
CA LYS A 86 -1.78 8.58 11.02
C LYS A 86 -3.29 8.71 11.19
N GLU A 87 -3.87 9.81 10.71
CA GLU A 87 -5.31 10.05 10.76
C GLU A 87 -6.03 9.21 9.70
N GLN A 88 -5.46 9.07 8.50
CA GLN A 88 -5.96 8.15 7.48
C GLN A 88 -5.97 6.70 7.96
N LEU A 89 -4.92 6.26 8.66
CA LEU A 89 -4.84 4.92 9.24
C LEU A 89 -5.86 4.70 10.37
N ARG A 90 -6.27 5.75 11.10
CA ARG A 90 -7.38 5.69 12.06
C ARG A 90 -8.71 5.51 11.35
N GLY A 91 -8.98 6.29 10.30
CA GLY A 91 -10.17 6.12 9.47
C GLY A 91 -10.25 4.71 8.86
N PHE A 92 -9.14 4.22 8.32
CA PHE A 92 -9.02 2.86 7.79
C PHE A 92 -9.26 1.78 8.86
N ALA A 93 -8.77 1.98 10.09
CA ALA A 93 -9.02 1.08 11.21
C ALA A 93 -10.51 0.97 11.57
N THR A 94 -11.21 2.10 11.66
CA THR A 94 -12.66 2.16 11.88
C THR A 94 -13.41 1.43 10.76
N ALA A 95 -13.10 1.77 9.51
CA ALA A 95 -13.72 1.20 8.33
C ALA A 95 -13.49 -0.32 8.21
N SER A 96 -12.26 -0.78 8.45
CA SER A 96 -11.88 -2.19 8.44
C SER A 96 -12.65 -3.01 9.49
N GLN A 97 -12.83 -2.47 10.70
CA GLN A 97 -13.63 -3.13 11.73
C GLN A 97 -15.12 -3.19 11.34
N ALA A 98 -15.65 -2.11 10.78
CA ALA A 98 -17.05 -2.01 10.40
C ALA A 98 -17.46 -3.05 9.35
N ILE A 99 -16.65 -3.25 8.30
CA ILE A 99 -16.95 -4.23 7.24
C ILE A 99 -16.81 -5.69 7.69
N GLN A 100 -16.09 -5.94 8.78
CA GLN A 100 -15.95 -7.29 9.37
C GLN A 100 -17.13 -7.65 10.29
N GLY A 101 -18.00 -6.69 10.65
CA GLY A 101 -19.13 -6.93 11.55
C GLY A 101 -18.73 -7.40 12.94
N VAL A 102 -17.51 -7.06 13.41
CA VAL A 102 -16.98 -7.57 14.68
C VAL A 102 -17.77 -6.99 15.85
N SER A 103 -18.51 -7.84 16.55
CA SER A 103 -19.10 -7.54 17.86
C SER A 103 -18.23 -8.17 18.96
N GLY A 104 -17.38 -7.37 19.60
CA GLY A 104 -16.51 -7.83 20.68
C GLY A 104 -15.18 -7.09 20.79
N ALA A 105 -14.36 -7.49 21.77
CA ALA A 105 -13.03 -6.93 21.94
C ALA A 105 -12.11 -7.35 20.76
N SER A 106 -11.65 -6.38 19.98
CA SER A 106 -10.65 -6.63 18.94
C SER A 106 -9.24 -6.62 19.54
N HIS A 107 -8.39 -7.55 19.09
CA HIS A 107 -6.96 -7.59 19.47
C HIS A 107 -6.09 -6.74 18.55
N SER A 108 -6.68 -6.21 17.46
CA SER A 108 -6.05 -5.30 16.52
C SER A 108 -6.98 -4.12 16.25
N PRO A 109 -6.46 -2.89 16.11
CA PRO A 109 -7.28 -1.74 15.72
C PRO A 109 -7.94 -1.91 14.35
N TYR A 110 -7.45 -2.84 13.51
CA TYR A 110 -7.99 -3.09 12.17
C TYR A 110 -8.98 -4.26 12.12
N GLY A 111 -9.45 -4.76 13.27
CA GLY A 111 -10.26 -5.97 13.37
C GLY A 111 -9.42 -7.25 13.42
N ASN A 112 -10.08 -8.40 13.60
CA ASN A 112 -9.43 -9.69 13.84
C ASN A 112 -9.43 -10.62 12.61
N ASP A 113 -10.30 -10.37 11.63
CA ASP A 113 -10.49 -11.23 10.47
C ASP A 113 -9.76 -10.67 9.24
N TRP A 114 -8.44 -10.63 9.30
CA TRP A 114 -7.59 -10.32 8.15
C TRP A 114 -6.24 -11.03 8.26
N ASP A 115 -5.69 -11.42 7.12
CA ASP A 115 -4.30 -11.88 7.00
C ASP A 115 -3.41 -10.78 6.41
N LEU A 116 -3.97 -9.97 5.50
CA LEU A 116 -3.26 -8.90 4.79
C LEU A 116 -4.13 -7.63 4.67
N LEU A 117 -3.57 -6.48 5.06
CA LEU A 117 -4.13 -5.15 4.74
C LEU A 117 -3.32 -4.55 3.60
N TRP A 118 -3.93 -4.37 2.44
CA TRP A 118 -3.27 -3.87 1.23
C TRP A 118 -3.38 -2.34 1.18
N ILE A 119 -2.60 -1.66 2.01
CA ILE A 119 -2.73 -0.22 2.30
C ILE A 119 -2.18 0.65 1.14
N GLY A 120 -1.18 0.13 0.45
CA GLY A 120 -0.44 0.74 -0.66
C GLY A 120 -0.48 -0.13 -1.91
N HIS A 121 -1.14 0.34 -2.97
CA HIS A 121 -1.31 -0.42 -4.22
C HIS A 121 -1.45 0.49 -5.45
N CYS A 122 -1.25 -0.08 -6.64
CA CYS A 122 -1.48 0.55 -7.94
C CYS A 122 -2.79 0.10 -8.60
N GLY A 123 -3.79 -0.25 -7.80
CA GLY A 123 -5.12 -0.61 -8.25
C GLY A 123 -5.66 -1.78 -7.44
N ILE A 124 -6.96 -1.75 -7.16
CA ILE A 124 -7.65 -2.77 -6.38
C ILE A 124 -9.06 -2.99 -6.95
N GLN A 125 -9.55 -4.21 -6.83
CA GLN A 125 -10.97 -4.56 -7.00
C GLN A 125 -11.48 -5.20 -5.71
N PHE A 126 -12.75 -4.99 -5.42
CA PHE A 126 -13.37 -5.48 -4.19
C PHE A 126 -14.29 -6.67 -4.47
N LYS A 127 -14.34 -7.60 -3.52
CA LYS A 127 -15.33 -8.66 -3.52
C LYS A 127 -16.71 -8.06 -3.22
N ALA A 128 -17.75 -8.68 -3.78
CA ALA A 128 -19.12 -8.40 -3.35
C ALA A 128 -19.27 -8.62 -1.83
N GLY A 129 -19.99 -7.73 -1.16
CA GLY A 129 -20.18 -7.74 0.28
C GLY A 129 -20.11 -6.35 0.93
N PRO A 130 -19.88 -6.29 2.26
CA PRO A 130 -19.81 -5.03 2.98
C PRO A 130 -18.64 -4.15 2.51
N VAL A 131 -18.94 -2.88 2.26
CA VAL A 131 -17.99 -1.82 1.92
C VAL A 131 -18.27 -0.61 2.77
N HIS A 132 -17.24 -0.07 3.40
CA HIS A 132 -17.35 1.20 4.11
C HIS A 132 -17.10 2.34 3.13
N VAL A 133 -18.00 3.32 3.12
CA VAL A 133 -17.98 4.48 2.23
C VAL A 133 -17.88 5.75 3.08
N THR A 134 -16.80 6.50 2.89
CA THR A 134 -16.59 7.84 3.45
C THR A 134 -16.63 8.85 2.32
N THR A 135 -17.49 9.87 2.42
CA THR A 135 -17.55 10.98 1.46
C THR A 135 -16.83 12.20 2.02
N ASP A 136 -16.60 13.20 1.16
CA ASP A 136 -16.00 14.49 1.53
C ASP A 136 -14.58 14.39 2.11
N ASP A 137 -13.88 13.29 1.86
CA ASP A 137 -12.49 13.12 2.28
C ASP A 137 -11.56 13.86 1.32
N ILE A 138 -11.09 15.03 1.75
CA ILE A 138 -10.16 15.89 0.99
C ILE A 138 -8.77 15.28 0.78
N SER A 139 -8.45 14.16 1.45
CA SER A 139 -7.19 13.43 1.28
C SER A 139 -7.29 12.30 0.25
N VAL A 140 -8.44 12.15 -0.41
CA VAL A 140 -8.63 11.23 -1.53
C VAL A 140 -8.06 11.85 -2.80
N VAL A 141 -7.14 11.12 -3.45
CA VAL A 141 -6.65 11.49 -4.79
C VAL A 141 -7.82 11.43 -5.77
N PRO A 142 -8.13 12.52 -6.49
CA PRO A 142 -9.21 12.52 -7.48
C PRO A 142 -8.99 11.47 -8.57
N VAL A 143 -10.08 10.94 -9.10
CA VAL A 143 -10.07 9.84 -10.08
C VAL A 143 -9.26 10.18 -11.34
N SER A 144 -9.24 11.45 -11.74
CA SER A 144 -8.46 11.96 -12.87
C SER A 144 -6.94 12.00 -12.65
N HIS A 145 -6.50 11.94 -11.39
CA HIS A 145 -5.09 12.00 -10.97
C HIS A 145 -4.57 10.67 -10.42
N LEU A 146 -5.43 9.66 -10.36
CA LEU A 146 -4.96 8.31 -10.06
C LEU A 146 -3.95 7.91 -11.14
N PRO A 147 -2.84 7.25 -10.76
CA PRO A 147 -1.93 6.72 -11.75
C PRO A 147 -2.69 5.71 -12.61
N VAL A 148 -2.18 5.43 -13.81
CA VAL A 148 -2.77 4.43 -14.69
C VAL A 148 -2.76 3.08 -13.96
N TYR A 149 -3.89 2.76 -13.36
CA TYR A 149 -4.06 1.52 -12.64
C TYR A 149 -4.22 0.39 -13.66
N TRP A 150 -3.54 -0.72 -13.40
CA TRP A 150 -3.65 -1.95 -14.20
C TRP A 150 -4.99 -2.69 -13.99
N ARG A 151 -5.87 -2.10 -13.17
CA ARG A 151 -7.22 -2.57 -12.86
C ARG A 151 -8.19 -1.39 -13.00
N ALA A 152 -9.44 -1.70 -13.36
CA ALA A 152 -10.51 -0.71 -13.30
C ALA A 152 -10.68 -0.18 -11.87
N TYR A 153 -11.41 0.92 -11.71
CA TYR A 153 -11.78 1.39 -10.38
C TYR A 153 -12.93 0.54 -9.82
N PRO A 154 -12.99 0.32 -8.50
CA PRO A 154 -14.13 -0.35 -7.88
C PRO A 154 -15.40 0.47 -8.08
N ALA A 155 -16.57 -0.18 -8.08
CA ALA A 155 -17.84 0.53 -8.16
C ALA A 155 -18.00 1.49 -6.98
N GLY A 156 -18.50 2.70 -7.25
CA GLY A 156 -18.58 3.80 -6.29
C GLY A 156 -17.30 4.61 -6.11
N ALA A 157 -16.26 4.35 -6.91
CA ALA A 157 -15.09 5.21 -6.99
C ALA A 157 -15.46 6.60 -7.53
N GLU A 158 -15.37 7.60 -6.67
CA GLU A 158 -15.65 9.00 -7.00
C GLU A 158 -14.60 9.92 -6.36
N ASN A 159 -14.54 11.17 -6.82
CA ASN A 159 -13.74 12.19 -6.14
C ASN A 159 -14.24 12.34 -4.69
N THR A 160 -13.30 12.65 -3.78
CA THR A 160 -13.55 12.80 -2.33
C THR A 160 -14.24 11.61 -1.65
N THR A 161 -14.30 10.45 -2.31
CA THR A 161 -14.92 9.24 -1.78
C THR A 161 -13.87 8.19 -1.50
N ARG A 162 -13.77 7.77 -0.24
CA ARG A 162 -12.92 6.67 0.20
C ARG A 162 -13.76 5.42 0.45
N LEU A 163 -13.36 4.34 -0.18
CA LEU A 163 -13.94 3.01 0.01
C LEU A 163 -12.99 2.14 0.81
N VAL A 164 -13.51 1.24 1.64
CA VAL A 164 -12.74 0.18 2.31
C VAL A 164 -13.54 -1.10 2.28
N ALA A 165 -12.98 -2.16 1.73
CA ALA A 165 -13.68 -3.44 1.56
C ALA A 165 -12.70 -4.62 1.50
N ARG A 166 -13.26 -5.83 1.41
CA ARG A 166 -12.52 -7.06 1.10
C ARG A 166 -11.92 -6.95 -0.30
N ALA A 167 -10.60 -7.09 -0.40
CA ALA A 167 -9.93 -7.10 -1.69
C ALA A 167 -10.15 -8.43 -2.42
N GLU A 168 -10.49 -8.34 -3.69
CA GLU A 168 -10.54 -9.48 -4.61
C GLU A 168 -9.25 -9.57 -5.42
N GLU A 169 -8.88 -8.46 -6.06
CA GLU A 169 -7.69 -8.36 -6.89
C GLU A 169 -6.90 -7.09 -6.55
N GLY A 170 -5.58 -7.12 -6.79
CA GLY A 170 -4.70 -5.98 -6.56
C GLY A 170 -3.39 -6.06 -7.33
N VAL A 171 -2.69 -4.93 -7.43
CA VAL A 171 -1.38 -4.80 -8.10
C VAL A 171 -0.49 -3.83 -7.31
N CYS A 172 0.84 -4.03 -7.36
CA CYS A 172 1.86 -3.39 -6.53
C CYS A 172 1.77 -3.72 -5.04
N SER A 173 2.88 -3.55 -4.32
CA SER A 173 2.97 -3.82 -2.88
C SER A 173 3.63 -2.69 -2.09
N LEU A 174 3.44 -1.44 -2.53
CA LEU A 174 4.02 -0.21 -1.95
C LEU A 174 3.91 -0.15 -0.43
N GLY A 175 2.79 -0.63 0.12
CA GLY A 175 2.59 -0.77 1.55
C GLY A 175 1.57 -1.85 1.89
N TYR A 176 1.90 -2.77 2.79
CA TYR A 176 0.93 -3.74 3.28
C TYR A 176 1.22 -4.15 4.72
N ALA A 177 0.17 -4.39 5.49
CA ALA A 177 0.28 -5.03 6.79
C ALA A 177 -0.02 -6.52 6.66
N VAL A 178 0.70 -7.35 7.41
CA VAL A 178 0.51 -8.80 7.41
C VAL A 178 0.54 -9.35 8.83
N THR A 179 -0.34 -10.30 9.14
CA THR A 179 -0.32 -10.99 10.44
C THR A 179 0.74 -12.09 10.47
N TYR A 180 1.12 -12.54 11.66
CA TYR A 180 1.98 -13.73 11.82
C TYR A 180 1.46 -14.93 11.00
N ARG A 181 0.14 -15.18 11.07
CA ARG A 181 -0.51 -16.27 10.33
C ARG A 181 -0.50 -16.02 8.82
N GLY A 182 -0.71 -14.77 8.39
CA GLY A 182 -0.58 -14.36 6.99
C GLY A 182 0.83 -14.62 6.45
N ALA A 183 1.88 -14.31 7.22
CA ALA A 183 3.26 -14.58 6.84
C ALA A 183 3.55 -16.09 6.71
N GLN A 184 3.01 -16.93 7.61
CA GLN A 184 3.10 -18.40 7.48
C GLN A 184 2.40 -18.91 6.21
N LYS A 185 1.20 -18.40 5.93
CA LYS A 185 0.43 -18.72 4.71
C LYS A 185 1.20 -18.35 3.45
N LEU A 186 1.87 -17.19 3.43
CA LEU A 186 2.71 -16.73 2.32
C LEU A 186 3.94 -17.62 2.13
N LEU A 187 4.68 -17.94 3.21
CA LEU A 187 5.82 -18.86 3.13
C LEU A 187 5.42 -20.25 2.61
N SER A 188 4.28 -20.76 3.09
CA SER A 188 3.74 -22.03 2.61
C SER A 188 3.43 -21.99 1.12
N ALA A 189 2.66 -20.99 0.69
CA ALA A 189 2.17 -20.91 -0.68
C ALA A 189 3.24 -20.51 -1.70
N LEU A 190 4.26 -19.73 -1.32
CA LEU A 190 5.23 -19.18 -2.26
C LEU A 190 6.58 -19.91 -2.24
N SER A 191 6.90 -20.64 -1.16
CA SER A 191 8.19 -21.33 -1.04
C SER A 191 8.06 -22.83 -0.79
N LEU A 192 7.15 -23.27 0.07
CA LEU A 192 7.06 -24.69 0.45
C LEU A 192 6.30 -25.53 -0.59
N THR A 193 5.15 -25.04 -1.04
CA THR A 193 4.28 -25.70 -2.02
C THR A 193 3.77 -24.68 -3.06
N PRO A 194 4.66 -24.09 -3.87
CA PRO A 194 4.26 -23.15 -4.91
C PRO A 194 3.48 -23.84 -6.03
N GLU A 195 2.25 -23.39 -6.28
CA GLU A 195 1.46 -23.81 -7.44
C GLU A 195 2.00 -23.18 -8.73
N GLU A 196 2.26 -21.87 -8.70
CA GLU A 196 2.77 -21.10 -9.83
C GLU A 196 3.62 -19.95 -9.29
N SER A 197 4.73 -19.65 -9.97
CA SER A 197 5.60 -18.54 -9.62
C SER A 197 5.08 -17.25 -10.26
N ALA A 198 5.22 -16.14 -9.55
CA ALA A 198 4.93 -14.81 -10.06
C ALA A 198 5.70 -13.77 -9.24
N GLN A 199 5.70 -12.51 -9.72
CA GLN A 199 6.06 -11.36 -8.91
C GLN A 199 5.26 -11.37 -7.57
N PHE A 200 5.79 -10.69 -6.56
CA PHE A 200 5.23 -10.77 -5.22
C PHE A 200 3.79 -10.23 -5.15
N ASP A 201 3.52 -9.10 -5.79
CA ASP A 201 2.20 -8.48 -5.85
C ASP A 201 1.17 -9.35 -6.60
N GLU A 202 1.55 -9.94 -7.75
CA GLU A 202 0.69 -10.88 -8.47
C GLU A 202 0.46 -12.17 -7.66
N SER A 203 1.44 -12.57 -6.84
CA SER A 203 1.25 -13.66 -5.88
C SER A 203 0.22 -13.28 -4.80
N LEU A 204 0.28 -12.07 -4.25
CA LEU A 204 -0.73 -11.56 -3.31
C LEU A 204 -2.12 -11.54 -3.95
N ASN A 205 -2.22 -11.00 -5.16
CA ASN A 205 -3.43 -10.95 -5.97
C ASN A 205 -4.12 -12.34 -6.03
N ARG A 206 -3.38 -13.35 -6.48
CA ARG A 206 -3.87 -14.73 -6.61
C ARG A 206 -4.34 -15.31 -5.28
N LEU A 207 -3.59 -15.08 -4.20
CA LEU A 207 -3.90 -15.62 -2.87
C LEU A 207 -5.09 -14.93 -2.20
N CYS A 208 -5.27 -13.62 -2.40
CA CYS A 208 -6.46 -12.88 -1.97
C CYS A 208 -7.71 -13.32 -2.76
N ARG A 209 -7.59 -13.42 -4.08
CA ARG A 209 -8.69 -13.84 -4.97
C ARG A 209 -9.20 -15.23 -4.62
N LYS A 210 -8.29 -16.20 -4.45
CA LYS A 210 -8.63 -17.59 -4.04
C LYS A 210 -9.13 -17.70 -2.59
N GLY A 211 -9.03 -16.63 -1.79
CA GLY A 211 -9.43 -16.65 -0.37
C GLY A 211 -8.45 -17.39 0.55
N TRP A 212 -7.24 -17.71 0.08
CA TRP A 212 -6.18 -18.23 0.94
C TRP A 212 -5.75 -17.18 1.97
N LEU A 213 -5.66 -15.92 1.53
CA LEU A 213 -5.49 -14.74 2.37
C LEU A 213 -6.80 -13.98 2.50
N SER A 214 -7.15 -13.61 3.73
CA SER A 214 -8.24 -12.69 4.03
C SER A 214 -7.72 -11.25 3.88
N CYS A 215 -8.06 -10.60 2.76
CA CYS A 215 -7.46 -9.32 2.36
C CYS A 215 -8.46 -8.16 2.51
N ILE A 216 -8.01 -7.02 3.05
CA ILE A 216 -8.78 -5.76 3.14
C ILE A 216 -7.94 -4.63 2.55
N ALA A 217 -8.55 -3.73 1.80
CA ALA A 217 -7.86 -2.61 1.19
C ALA A 217 -8.73 -1.35 1.18
N PRO A 218 -8.12 -0.15 1.28
CA PRO A 218 -8.78 1.09 0.94
C PRO A 218 -8.80 1.30 -0.59
N PHE A 219 -9.67 2.16 -1.09
CA PHE A 219 -9.54 2.78 -2.40
C PHE A 219 -9.92 4.27 -2.30
N PRO A 220 -9.11 5.19 -2.86
CA PRO A 220 -7.77 4.97 -3.38
C PRO A 220 -6.74 4.53 -2.32
N SER A 221 -5.54 4.18 -2.79
CA SER A 221 -4.38 3.82 -1.97
C SER A 221 -4.06 4.89 -0.92
N LEU A 222 -3.58 4.49 0.26
CA LEU A 222 -3.09 5.41 1.30
C LEU A 222 -1.57 5.64 1.23
N ILE A 223 -0.85 4.75 0.54
CA ILE A 223 0.58 4.86 0.28
C ILE A 223 0.77 5.04 -1.22
N GLY A 224 1.46 6.10 -1.59
CA GLY A 224 1.81 6.44 -2.95
C GLY A 224 3.25 6.11 -3.31
N LEU A 225 3.70 6.61 -4.45
CA LEU A 225 5.08 6.50 -4.89
C LEU A 225 5.78 7.87 -4.85
N TRP A 226 7.06 7.86 -4.48
CA TRP A 226 7.95 8.99 -4.65
C TRP A 226 8.81 8.85 -5.91
N LYS A 227 8.63 9.76 -6.88
CA LYS A 227 9.53 9.88 -8.03
C LYS A 227 10.48 11.06 -7.85
N PRO A 228 11.77 10.82 -7.55
CA PRO A 228 12.73 11.91 -7.43
C PRO A 228 13.06 12.53 -8.79
N ALA A 229 13.46 13.81 -8.80
CA ALA A 229 14.05 14.42 -9.99
C ALA A 229 15.36 13.72 -10.40
N GLY A 230 15.61 13.66 -11.70
CA GLY A 230 16.81 13.03 -12.27
C GLY A 230 16.51 11.90 -13.26
N PRO A 231 17.51 11.06 -13.58
CA PRO A 231 17.33 9.91 -14.46
C PRO A 231 16.25 8.95 -13.94
N LYS A 232 15.42 8.43 -14.83
CA LYS A 232 14.33 7.49 -14.49
C LYS A 232 14.80 6.19 -13.81
N SER A 233 16.05 5.79 -14.01
CA SER A 233 16.68 4.67 -13.28
C SER A 233 16.73 4.88 -11.75
N ARG A 234 16.47 6.09 -11.26
CA ARG A 234 16.31 6.36 -9.82
C ARG A 234 14.95 5.94 -9.27
N GLU A 235 13.95 5.72 -10.13
CA GLU A 235 12.57 5.44 -9.73
C GLU A 235 12.44 4.01 -9.19
N SER A 236 12.80 3.00 -9.98
CA SER A 236 12.66 1.57 -9.64
C SER A 236 13.91 0.78 -10.04
N ASP A 237 14.22 -0.28 -9.28
CA ASP A 237 15.28 -1.25 -9.60
C ASP A 237 14.73 -2.52 -10.29
N ILE A 238 13.42 -2.59 -10.55
CA ILE A 238 12.78 -3.73 -11.22
C ILE A 238 12.83 -3.57 -12.74
N HIS A 239 12.45 -2.38 -13.22
CA HIS A 239 12.44 -2.03 -14.64
C HIS A 239 13.46 -0.92 -14.91
N SER A 240 14.27 -1.10 -15.95
CA SER A 240 15.18 -0.07 -16.45
C SER A 240 14.46 0.77 -17.50
N GLU A 241 14.00 1.96 -17.12
CA GLU A 241 13.47 2.94 -18.07
C GLU A 241 14.52 4.01 -18.39
N ASP A 242 14.72 4.26 -19.69
CA ASP A 242 15.46 5.42 -20.16
C ASP A 242 14.59 6.69 -20.04
N GLY A 243 15.21 7.79 -19.61
CA GLY A 243 14.55 9.09 -19.55
C GLY A 243 14.95 9.91 -18.34
N TYR A 244 14.28 11.06 -18.18
CA TYR A 244 14.58 12.04 -17.16
C TYR A 244 13.30 12.63 -16.58
N THR A 245 13.26 12.74 -15.26
CA THR A 245 12.19 13.35 -14.49
C THR A 245 12.65 14.74 -14.07
N GLU A 246 12.06 15.78 -14.68
CA GLU A 246 12.47 17.18 -14.52
C GLU A 246 12.31 17.69 -13.08
N ARG A 247 11.25 17.24 -12.40
CA ARG A 247 10.92 17.62 -11.02
C ARG A 247 10.42 16.42 -10.26
N GLU A 248 10.73 16.38 -8.98
CA GLU A 248 10.19 15.40 -8.07
C GLU A 248 8.66 15.41 -8.13
N THR A 249 8.07 14.23 -8.21
CA THR A 249 6.64 14.05 -8.43
C THR A 249 6.12 12.96 -7.49
N PRO A 250 5.33 13.30 -6.46
CA PRO A 250 4.60 12.31 -5.70
C PRO A 250 3.42 11.79 -6.54
N ILE A 251 3.14 10.50 -6.44
CA ILE A 251 2.06 9.82 -7.16
C ILE A 251 1.15 9.12 -6.16
N GLY A 252 -0.16 9.35 -6.23
CA GLY A 252 -1.12 8.66 -5.36
C GLY A 252 -1.23 9.23 -3.94
N THR A 253 -0.77 10.47 -3.70
CA THR A 253 -0.97 11.21 -2.44
C THR A 253 -1.37 12.65 -2.72
N VAL A 254 -2.23 13.26 -1.89
CA VAL A 254 -2.63 14.67 -2.04
C VAL A 254 -1.64 15.59 -1.33
N TYR A 255 -1.31 15.34 -0.06
CA TYR A 255 -0.36 16.12 0.72
C TYR A 255 0.88 15.28 1.04
N SER A 256 1.67 14.97 0.01
CA SER A 256 2.89 14.16 0.13
C SER A 256 3.83 14.69 1.22
N THR A 257 4.33 13.78 2.06
CA THR A 257 5.29 14.11 3.12
C THR A 257 6.65 14.46 2.53
N MET A 258 7.11 13.71 1.52
CA MET A 258 8.39 14.02 0.87
C MET A 258 8.35 15.36 0.12
N TYR A 259 7.23 15.69 -0.53
CA TYR A 259 7.02 16.97 -1.20
C TYR A 259 7.01 18.15 -0.20
N ASN A 260 6.38 17.97 0.95
CA ASN A 260 6.27 19.00 2.00
C ASN A 260 7.42 18.99 3.02
N ALA A 261 8.45 18.17 2.83
CA ALA A 261 9.51 17.97 3.82
C ALA A 261 10.23 19.27 4.17
N ARG A 262 10.43 20.16 3.20
CA ARG A 262 11.11 21.44 3.41
C ARG A 262 10.30 22.39 4.31
N GLN A 263 9.01 22.49 4.07
CA GLN A 263 8.09 23.34 4.83
C GLN A 263 7.97 22.84 6.26
N LEU A 264 7.80 21.52 6.43
CA LEU A 264 7.74 20.88 7.75
C LEU A 264 9.02 21.10 8.56
N LEU A 265 10.20 21.01 7.92
CA LEU A 265 11.49 21.30 8.57
C LEU A 265 11.68 22.78 8.92
N ALA A 266 11.05 23.69 8.16
CA ALA A 266 11.04 25.11 8.45
C ALA A 266 10.10 25.48 9.62
N GLY A 267 9.32 24.52 10.13
CA GLY A 267 8.34 24.74 11.20
C GLY A 267 7.07 25.43 10.72
N GLU A 268 6.77 25.38 9.42
CA GLU A 268 5.51 25.87 8.86
C GLU A 268 4.35 24.96 9.30
N SER A 269 3.21 25.55 9.65
CA SER A 269 2.00 24.80 10.04
C SER A 269 1.20 24.30 8.83
N MET A 270 1.32 24.99 7.70
CA MET A 270 0.58 24.68 6.47
C MET A 270 1.40 23.77 5.57
N VAL A 271 0.73 22.79 4.95
CA VAL A 271 1.27 21.96 3.89
C VAL A 271 0.52 22.22 2.58
N HIS A 272 1.16 21.94 1.46
CA HIS A 272 0.60 22.15 0.13
C HIS A 272 0.20 20.83 -0.50
N ALA A 273 -0.93 20.84 -1.20
CA ALA A 273 -1.31 19.74 -2.06
C ALA A 273 -0.37 19.64 -3.27
N SER A 274 0.04 18.43 -3.62
CA SER A 274 0.86 18.15 -4.81
C SER A 274 0.06 18.15 -6.11
N LEU A 275 -1.27 18.26 -6.04
CA LEU A 275 -2.19 18.28 -7.18
C LEU A 275 -2.76 19.68 -7.39
N ASP A 276 -2.60 20.25 -8.59
CA ASP A 276 -2.94 21.64 -8.90
C ASP A 276 -4.44 21.98 -8.71
N ASP A 277 -5.32 20.99 -8.89
CA ASP A 277 -6.78 21.09 -8.76
C ASP A 277 -7.32 20.40 -7.48
N ALA A 278 -6.45 20.19 -6.47
CA ALA A 278 -6.90 19.71 -5.18
C ALA A 278 -7.99 20.63 -4.59
N VAL A 279 -9.02 20.02 -4.00
CA VAL A 279 -10.16 20.75 -3.39
C VAL A 279 -9.69 21.77 -2.37
N VAL A 280 -8.68 21.40 -1.58
CA VAL A 280 -8.00 22.26 -0.61
C VAL A 280 -6.52 22.29 -1.00
N ARG A 281 -5.99 23.49 -1.30
CA ARG A 281 -4.61 23.66 -1.77
C ARG A 281 -3.60 23.74 -0.62
N GLU A 282 -4.03 24.27 0.52
CA GLU A 282 -3.22 24.40 1.73
C GLU A 282 -4.00 23.86 2.92
N LEU A 283 -3.35 23.02 3.73
CA LEU A 283 -3.98 22.32 4.85
C LEU A 283 -3.10 22.46 6.10
N ASP A 284 -3.71 22.69 7.26
CA ASP A 284 -3.04 22.46 8.54
C ASP A 284 -3.28 20.98 8.95
N PRO A 285 -2.23 20.12 8.98
CA PRO A 285 -2.40 18.70 9.32
C PRO A 285 -2.93 18.46 10.74
N SER A 286 -2.79 19.44 11.65
CA SER A 286 -3.29 19.32 13.03
C SER A 286 -4.81 19.42 13.10
N GLU A 287 -5.44 20.10 12.13
CA GLU A 287 -6.88 20.30 12.02
C GLU A 287 -7.58 19.21 11.19
N PHE A 288 -6.84 18.52 10.32
CA PHE A 288 -7.40 17.48 9.46
C PHE A 288 -7.96 16.29 10.26
N ARG A 289 -9.17 15.87 9.92
CA ARG A 289 -9.81 14.64 10.42
C ARG A 289 -10.43 13.90 9.24
N VAL A 290 -10.35 12.57 9.25
CA VAL A 290 -11.08 11.76 8.27
C VAL A 290 -12.58 11.88 8.56
N PRO A 291 -13.42 12.19 7.56
CA PRO A 291 -14.86 12.25 7.76
C PRO A 291 -15.44 10.89 8.18
N ASP A 292 -16.59 10.93 8.85
CA ASP A 292 -17.33 9.72 9.16
C ASP A 292 -17.83 9.04 7.87
N GLY A 293 -17.97 7.71 7.92
CA GLY A 293 -18.52 6.93 6.83
C GLY A 293 -19.56 5.93 7.30
N MET A 294 -20.10 5.17 6.35
CA MET A 294 -21.14 4.18 6.60
C MET A 294 -20.87 2.89 5.83
N VAL A 295 -21.35 1.78 6.37
CA VAL A 295 -21.26 0.49 5.68
C VAL A 295 -22.44 0.37 4.71
N LYS A 296 -22.11 0.07 3.46
CA LYS A 296 -23.00 -0.26 2.36
C LYS A 296 -22.72 -1.69 1.87
N ILE A 297 -23.53 -2.19 0.96
CA ILE A 297 -23.31 -3.45 0.26
C ILE A 297 -22.86 -3.14 -1.17
N LEU A 298 -21.80 -3.82 -1.60
CA LEU A 298 -21.33 -3.86 -2.98
C LEU A 298 -21.73 -5.20 -3.61
N ASP A 299 -22.36 -5.17 -4.78
CA ASP A 299 -22.62 -6.34 -5.62
C ASP A 299 -22.51 -5.99 -7.12
N ASP A 300 -22.90 -6.91 -8.00
CA ASP A 300 -22.83 -6.73 -9.46
C ASP A 300 -23.70 -5.57 -9.99
N ALA A 301 -24.71 -5.12 -9.22
CA ALA A 301 -25.57 -3.98 -9.55
C ALA A 301 -25.03 -2.64 -8.98
N GLY A 302 -24.01 -2.69 -8.12
CA GLY A 302 -23.30 -1.52 -7.60
C GLY A 302 -23.38 -1.39 -6.08
N LEU A 303 -23.40 -0.14 -5.60
CA LEU A 303 -23.48 0.18 -4.18
C LEU A 303 -24.93 0.34 -3.72
N HIS A 304 -25.27 -0.33 -2.63
CA HIS A 304 -26.60 -0.37 -2.04
C HIS A 304 -26.56 -0.09 -0.54
N GLU A 305 -27.58 0.58 -0.01
CA GLU A 305 -27.75 0.71 1.44
C GLU A 305 -28.04 -0.67 2.07
N ILE A 306 -27.56 -0.88 3.30
CA ILE A 306 -27.94 -2.08 4.06
C ILE A 306 -29.42 -1.97 4.40
N ALA A 307 -30.24 -2.91 3.94
CA ALA A 307 -31.63 -3.01 4.37
C ALA A 307 -31.67 -3.27 5.88
N VAL A 308 -32.24 -2.33 6.63
CA VAL A 308 -32.43 -2.42 8.10
C VAL A 308 -33.61 -3.33 8.42
#